data_AF-A0A7W5X5I7-F1
#
_entry.id   AF-A0A7W5X5I7-F1
#
_cell.length_a   1.000
_cell.length_b   1.000
_cell.length_c   1.000
_cell.angle_alpha   90.00
_cell.angle_beta   90.00
_cell.angle_gamma   90.00
#
_symmetry.space_group_name_H-M   'P 1'
#
loop_
_entity.id
_entity.type
_entity.pdbx_description
1 polymer ?
#
loop_
_entity_poly.entity_id
_entity_poly.type
_entity_poly.pdbx_seq_one_letter_code
_entity_poly.pdbx_strand_id
1 'polypeptide(L)' 'MTELVREVEDGEVIVVTRNGQPVADLVPHKKRGGLNLEAGRASLRAKGVRNPIPFIADDFDEQLPEDFLLRPLPEI' A
#
# COMPACT_ATOMS: atom_id res chain seq x y z
N MET A 1 -3.95 -33.73 0.89
CA MET A 1 -3.56 -32.33 0.61
C MET A 1 -2.29 -32.36 -0.21
N THR A 2 -2.28 -31.71 -1.39
CA THR A 2 -1.13 -31.63 -2.29
C THR A 2 -0.02 -30.76 -1.68
N GLU A 3 1.25 -31.08 -1.90
CA GLU A 3 2.42 -30.37 -1.34
C GLU A 3 2.40 -28.86 -1.66
N LEU A 4 2.16 -28.52 -2.93
CA LEU A 4 2.05 -27.13 -3.44
C LEU A 4 1.00 -26.28 -2.71
N VAL A 5 -0.12 -26.87 -2.28
CA VAL A 5 -1.17 -26.12 -1.57
C VAL A 5 -0.68 -25.70 -0.19
N ARG A 6 0.14 -26.53 0.45
CA ARG A 6 0.65 -26.29 1.80
C ARG A 6 1.70 -25.16 1.81
N GLU A 7 2.59 -25.16 0.81
CA GLU A 7 3.58 -24.08 0.61
C GLU A 7 2.89 -22.74 0.40
N VAL A 8 1.83 -22.72 -0.43
CA VAL A 8 1.02 -21.53 -0.66
C VAL A 8 0.25 -21.11 0.61
N GLU A 9 -0.28 -22.04 1.39
CA GLU A 9 -0.87 -21.75 2.71
C GLU A 9 0.16 -21.19 3.71
N ASP A 10 1.44 -21.54 3.55
CA ASP A 10 2.56 -21.03 4.34
C ASP A 10 3.08 -19.64 3.95
N GLY A 11 2.51 -19.07 2.88
CA GLY A 11 2.80 -17.71 2.45
C GLY A 11 3.69 -17.63 1.21
N GLU A 12 4.08 -18.78 0.65
CA GLU A 12 4.85 -18.85 -0.58
C GLU A 12 3.98 -18.47 -1.78
N VAL A 13 4.58 -17.81 -2.76
CA VAL A 13 3.95 -17.51 -4.06
C VAL A 13 4.58 -18.40 -5.10
N ILE A 14 3.78 -19.27 -5.71
CA ILE A 14 4.26 -20.22 -6.70
C ILE A 14 3.81 -19.76 -8.08
N VAL A 15 4.78 -19.55 -8.98
CA VAL A 15 4.52 -19.18 -10.38
C VAL A 15 4.33 -20.45 -11.21
N VAL A 16 3.16 -20.58 -11.83
CA VAL A 16 2.84 -21.66 -12.77
C VAL A 16 3.34 -21.26 -14.15
N THR A 17 4.22 -22.08 -14.73
CA THR A 17 4.73 -21.87 -16.08
C THR A 17 4.18 -22.88 -17.08
N ARG A 18 4.03 -22.47 -18.34
CA ARG A 18 3.71 -23.31 -19.50
C ARG A 18 4.73 -23.01 -20.58
N ASN A 19 5.50 -24.02 -20.98
CA ASN A 19 6.62 -23.87 -21.94
C ASN A 19 7.66 -22.81 -21.51
N GLY A 20 7.90 -22.68 -20.20
CA GLY A 20 8.82 -21.69 -19.65
C GLY A 20 8.25 -20.27 -19.52
N GLN A 21 7.04 -20.00 -20.03
CA GLN A 21 6.34 -18.73 -19.80
C GLN A 21 5.45 -18.80 -18.55
N PRO A 22 5.50 -17.80 -17.65
CA PRO A 22 4.51 -17.64 -16.57
C PRO A 22 3.10 -17.49 -17.13
N VAL A 23 2.13 -18.21 -16.54
CA VAL A 23 0.71 -18.17 -16.96
C VAL A 23 -0.28 -17.97 -15.82
N ALA A 24 0.10 -18.28 -14.59
CA ALA A 24 -0.74 -18.07 -13.41
C ALA A 24 0.12 -18.07 -12.14
N ASP A 25 -0.40 -17.50 -11.06
CA ASP A 25 0.21 -17.55 -9.73
C ASP A 25 -0.72 -18.27 -8.76
N LEU A 26 -0.14 -19.15 -7.94
CA LEU A 26 -0.79 -19.68 -6.76
C LEU A 26 -0.39 -18.80 -5.58
N VAL A 27 -1.37 -18.09 -5.03
CA VAL A 27 -1.21 -17.15 -3.93
C VAL A 27 -2.05 -17.59 -2.72
N PRO A 28 -1.60 -17.28 -1.49
CA PRO A 28 -2.39 -17.55 -0.30
C PRO A 28 -3.77 -16.90 -0.43
N HIS A 29 -4.83 -17.69 -0.28
CA HIS A 29 -6.20 -17.17 -0.39
C HIS A 29 -6.52 -16.11 0.68
N LYS A 30 -5.86 -16.21 1.85
CA LYS A 30 -5.87 -15.19 2.91
C LYS A 30 -4.44 -14.71 3.10
N LYS A 31 -4.21 -13.40 3.11
CA LYS A 31 -2.91 -12.84 3.51
C LYS A 31 -2.57 -13.35 4.92
N ARG A 32 -1.38 -13.95 5.11
CA ARG A 32 -0.84 -14.19 6.45
C ARG A 32 -0.47 -12.84 7.05
N GLY A 33 -1.48 -12.19 7.65
CA GLY A 33 -1.34 -10.90 8.32
C GLY A 33 -1.93 -9.71 7.56
N GLY A 34 -1.92 -8.60 8.27
CA GLY A 34 -2.36 -7.27 7.86
C GLY A 34 -1.88 -6.27 8.90
N LEU A 35 -2.02 -4.98 8.61
CA LEU A 35 -1.74 -3.96 9.62
C LEU A 35 -2.73 -4.15 10.77
N ASN A 36 -2.22 -4.52 11.95
CA ASN A 36 -2.99 -4.37 13.17
C ASN A 36 -3.06 -2.87 13.49
N LEU A 37 -4.11 -2.22 12.98
CA LEU A 37 -4.31 -0.79 13.10
C LEU A 37 -4.36 -0.33 14.56
N GLU A 38 -4.85 -1.18 15.47
CA GLU A 38 -4.85 -0.90 16.91
C GLU A 38 -3.45 -0.94 17.52
N ALA A 39 -2.63 -1.94 17.17
CA ALA A 39 -1.22 -1.99 17.57
C ALA A 39 -0.43 -0.80 16.99
N GLY A 40 -0.73 -0.40 15.75
CA GLY A 40 -0.19 0.80 15.12
C GLY A 40 -0.55 2.07 15.88
N ARG A 41 -1.85 2.27 16.19
CA ARG A 41 -2.35 3.40 16.98
C ARG A 41 -1.75 3.43 18.38
N ALA A 42 -1.55 2.29 19.03
CA ALA A 42 -0.91 2.21 20.34
C ALA A 42 0.57 2.63 20.28
N SER A 43 1.31 2.16 19.28
CA SER A 43 2.72 2.55 19.04
C SER A 43 2.86 4.05 18.77
N LEU A 44 1.96 4.62 17.96
CA LEU A 44 1.95 6.06 17.67
C LEU A 44 1.66 6.90 18.93
N ARG A 45 0.67 6.48 19.74
CA ARG A 45 0.37 7.12 21.03
C ARG A 45 1.56 7.06 21.98
N ALA A 46 2.24 5.91 22.09
CA ALA A 46 3.42 5.75 22.94
C ALA A 46 4.58 6.68 22.52
N LYS A 47 4.67 7.03 21.24
CA LYS A 47 5.66 7.98 20.68
C LYS A 47 5.19 9.45 20.73
N GLY A 48 4.05 9.73 21.36
CA GLY A 48 3.49 11.09 21.45
C GLY A 48 2.82 11.59 20.16
N VAL A 49 2.65 10.73 19.15
CA VAL A 49 1.99 11.10 17.89
C VAL A 49 0.47 11.06 18.11
N ARG A 50 -0.13 12.25 18.26
CA ARG A 50 -1.58 12.42 18.49
C ARG A 50 -2.40 12.45 17.20
N ASN A 51 -1.82 12.98 16.12
CA ASN A 51 -2.44 12.98 14.81
C ASN A 51 -1.52 12.28 13.80
N PRO A 52 -1.69 10.96 13.59
CA PRO A 52 -0.83 10.19 12.69
C PRO A 52 -1.22 10.34 11.21
N ILE A 53 -2.37 10.94 10.92
CA ILE A 53 -2.79 11.27 9.55
C ILE A 53 -2.71 12.79 9.43
N PRO A 54 -1.70 13.34 8.74
CA PRO A 54 -1.62 14.78 8.55
C PRO A 54 -2.87 15.27 7.80
N PHE A 55 -3.19 16.55 7.99
CA PHE A 55 -4.23 17.19 7.19
C PHE A 55 -3.83 17.12 5.71
N ILE A 56 -4.71 16.54 4.90
CA ILE A 56 -4.65 16.59 3.43
C ILE A 56 -5.78 17.53 3.03
N ALA A 57 -5.48 18.51 2.19
CA ALA A 57 -6.50 19.43 1.70
C ALA A 57 -7.48 18.67 0.79
N ASP A 58 -8.76 19.03 0.85
CA ASP A 58 -9.82 18.35 0.08
C ASP A 58 -9.59 18.45 -1.44
N ASP A 59 -8.86 19.48 -1.88
CA ASP A 59 -8.51 19.80 -3.26
C ASP A 59 -7.11 19.29 -3.67
N PHE A 60 -6.44 18.47 -2.85
CA PHE A 60 -5.06 18.05 -3.13
C PHE A 60 -4.90 17.35 -4.49
N ASP A 61 -5.92 16.60 -4.92
CA ASP A 61 -5.95 15.89 -6.21
C ASP A 61 -6.66 16.70 -7.32
N GLU A 62 -7.08 17.95 -7.05
CA GLU A 62 -7.70 18.80 -8.06
C GLU A 62 -6.66 19.26 -9.10
N GLN A 63 -7.11 19.34 -10.36
CA GLN A 63 -6.26 19.85 -11.43
C GLN A 63 -5.93 21.32 -11.19
N LEU A 64 -4.65 21.67 -11.29
CA LEU A 64 -4.23 23.07 -11.24
C LEU A 64 -4.79 23.85 -12.44
N PRO A 65 -5.15 25.13 -12.25
CA PRO A 65 -5.49 26.03 -13.37
C PRO A 65 -4.37 26.09 -14.41
N GLU A 66 -4.72 26.20 -15.68
CA GLU A 66 -3.75 26.27 -16.79
C GLU A 66 -2.81 27.49 -16.69
N ASP A 67 -3.23 28.55 -16.00
CA ASP A 67 -2.48 29.79 -15.78
C ASP A 67 -1.66 29.81 -14.48
N PHE A 68 -1.64 28.71 -13.72
CA PHE A 68 -0.98 28.63 -12.40
C PHE A 68 0.52 29.00 -12.46
N LEU A 69 1.21 28.63 -13.53
CA LEU A 69 2.65 28.90 -13.71
C LEU A 69 2.97 30.25 -14.36
N LEU A 70 1.95 31.06 -14.70
CA LEU A 70 2.14 32.29 -15.49
C LEU A 70 2.38 33.55 -14.65
N ARG A 71 2.32 33.44 -13.32
CA ARG A 71 2.55 34.59 -12.43
C ARG A 71 3.93 34.51 -11.78
N PRO A 72 4.79 35.53 -11.94
CA PRO A 72 6.03 35.60 -11.18
C PRO A 72 5.72 35.61 -9.68
N LEU A 73 6.61 35.01 -8.88
CA LEU A 73 6.51 35.05 -7.42
C LEU A 73 6.48 36.52 -6.95
N PRO A 74 5.65 36.87 -5.95
CA PRO A 74 5.65 38.23 -5.40
C PRO A 74 7.05 38.57 -4.88
N GLU A 75 7.51 39.79 -5.15
CA GLU A 75 8.76 40.30 -4.58
C GLU A 75 8.63 40.37 -3.05
N ILE A 76 9.67 39.90 -2.35
CA ILE A 76 9.77 39.85 -0.88
C ILE A 76 10.17 41.23 -0.34
#